data_AF-A0A3B5ZZ04-F1
#
_entry.id   AF-A0A3B5ZZ04-F1
#
_cell.length_a   1.000
_cell.length_b   1.000
_cell.length_c   1.000
_cell.angle_alpha   90.00
_cell.angle_beta   90.00
_cell.angle_gamma   90.00
#
_symmetry.space_group_name_H-M   'P 1'
#
loop_
_entity.id
_entity.type
_entity.pdbx_description
1 polymer ?
#
loop_
_entity_poly.entity_id
_entity_poly.type
_entity_poly.pdbx_seq_one_letter_code
_entity_poly.pdbx_strand_id
1 'polypeptide(L)'
;MKGKAAACIRIDGMEAKVFKAMLHFIYADLLPEIDEDEIVGMAQHLLVAADRYNLERLKLMCEETLCKSINKDTAATTLALAEQHGCDGLKKACFKFLASVDNLKAAMASDGFAHLKSSCPSILEVLVTNLSR
;
A
#
# COMPACT_ATOMS: atom_id res chain seq x y z
N MET A 1 27.41 34.00 0.07
CA MET A 1 27.87 32.68 -0.43
C MET A 1 28.40 31.84 0.73
N LYS A 2 27.71 30.75 1.08
CA LYS A 2 28.23 29.44 1.54
C LYS A 2 27.05 28.61 2.06
N GLY A 3 26.34 27.95 1.15
CA GLY A 3 25.49 26.82 1.50
C GLY A 3 26.42 25.67 1.86
N LYS A 4 26.55 25.36 3.16
CA LYS A 4 27.27 24.18 3.61
C LYS A 4 26.46 22.98 3.14
N ALA A 5 26.93 22.31 2.08
CA ALA A 5 26.31 21.10 1.57
C ALA A 5 26.19 20.09 2.73
N ALA A 6 24.97 19.62 3.00
CA ALA A 6 24.78 18.46 3.85
C ALA A 6 25.36 17.26 3.08
N ALA A 7 26.57 16.83 3.46
CA ALA A 7 27.25 15.71 2.81
C ALA A 7 26.55 14.35 3.04
N CYS A 8 25.50 14.32 3.87
CA CYS A 8 24.71 13.14 4.19
C CYS A 8 23.24 13.54 4.36
N ILE A 9 22.34 12.81 3.70
CA ILE A 9 20.89 12.94 3.88
C ILE A 9 20.44 11.73 4.69
N ARG A 10 19.88 11.97 5.88
CA ARG A 10 19.33 10.92 6.74
C ARG A 10 17.91 10.57 6.28
N ILE A 11 17.65 9.28 6.09
CA ILE A 11 16.34 8.75 5.71
C ILE A 11 15.83 7.91 6.89
N ASP A 12 14.78 8.39 7.57
CA ASP A 12 14.12 7.69 8.67
C ASP A 12 12.79 7.07 8.23
N GLY A 13 12.38 5.99 8.91
CA GLY A 13 11.07 5.35 8.68
C GLY A 13 10.98 4.50 7.41
N MET A 14 12.13 3.98 6.94
CA MET A 14 12.18 3.09 5.78
C MET A 14 13.23 2.01 6.01
N GLU A 15 12.89 0.78 5.69
CA GLU A 15 13.85 -0.32 5.72
C GLU A 15 14.91 -0.16 4.63
N ALA A 16 16.14 -0.57 4.93
CA ALA A 16 17.25 -0.47 4.00
C ALA A 16 16.99 -1.24 2.68
N LYS A 17 16.30 -2.40 2.75
CA LYS A 17 15.94 -3.19 1.57
C LYS A 17 14.95 -2.47 0.64
N VAL A 18 13.94 -1.81 1.23
CA VAL A 18 12.95 -1.01 0.51
C VAL A 18 13.61 0.20 -0.15
N PHE A 19 14.47 0.90 0.59
CA PHE A 19 15.21 2.04 0.05
C PHE A 19 16.12 1.63 -1.12
N LYS A 20 16.82 0.48 -0.99
CA LYS A 20 17.65 -0.06 -2.07
C LYS A 20 16.82 -0.39 -3.32
N ALA A 21 15.65 -0.99 -3.16
CA ALA A 21 14.74 -1.27 -4.29
C ALA A 21 14.21 0.02 -4.94
N MET A 22 13.87 1.03 -4.13
CA MET A 22 13.45 2.35 -4.62
C MET A 22 14.57 3.05 -5.41
N LEU A 23 15.81 3.02 -4.91
CA LEU A 23 16.96 3.57 -5.63
C LEU A 23 17.22 2.81 -6.94
N HIS A 24 17.10 1.49 -6.94
CA HIS A 24 17.24 0.70 -8.16
C HIS A 24 16.19 1.11 -9.20
N PHE A 25 14.93 1.29 -8.79
CA PHE A 25 13.89 1.81 -9.67
C PHE A 25 14.22 3.20 -10.21
N ILE A 26 14.68 4.14 -9.38
CA ILE A 26 15.03 5.51 -9.82
C ILE A 26 16.11 5.50 -10.91
N TYR A 27 17.10 4.61 -10.80
CA TYR A 27 18.24 4.59 -11.72
C TYR A 27 18.08 3.66 -12.92
N ALA A 28 17.30 2.58 -12.79
CA ALA A 28 17.14 1.54 -13.81
C ALA A 28 15.72 1.45 -14.40
N ASP A 29 14.77 2.21 -13.86
CA ASP A 29 13.34 2.19 -14.22
C ASP A 29 12.68 0.80 -14.06
N LEU A 30 13.30 -0.05 -13.24
CA LEU A 30 12.99 -1.46 -13.00
C LEU A 30 13.08 -1.79 -11.51
N LEU A 31 12.17 -2.62 -11.02
CA LEU A 31 12.30 -3.23 -9.69
C LEU A 31 13.36 -4.34 -9.72
N PRO A 32 14.11 -4.54 -8.63
CA PRO A 32 14.99 -5.70 -8.50
C PRO A 32 14.17 -7.00 -8.46
N GLU A 33 14.82 -8.13 -8.67
CA GLU A 33 14.22 -9.43 -8.37
C GLU A 33 13.88 -9.48 -6.87
N ILE A 34 12.60 -9.73 -6.59
CA ILE A 34 12.05 -9.85 -5.23
C ILE A 34 11.42 -11.23 -5.16
N ASP A 35 11.71 -11.97 -4.09
CA ASP A 35 11.15 -13.29 -3.85
C ASP A 35 9.62 -13.22 -3.83
N GLU A 36 8.96 -14.22 -4.42
CA GLU A 36 7.49 -14.26 -4.52
C GLU A 36 6.81 -14.17 -3.14
N ASP A 37 7.42 -14.77 -2.11
CA ASP A 37 6.91 -14.73 -0.73
C ASP A 37 7.06 -13.34 -0.08
N GLU A 38 8.00 -12.51 -0.54
CA GLU A 38 8.23 -11.16 -0.02
C GLU A 38 7.57 -10.06 -0.87
N ILE A 39 7.09 -10.39 -2.08
CA ILE A 39 6.68 -9.39 -3.08
C ILE A 39 5.54 -8.50 -2.58
N VAL A 40 4.59 -9.07 -1.83
CA VAL A 40 3.43 -8.32 -1.31
C VAL A 40 3.88 -7.33 -0.24
N GLY A 41 4.70 -7.77 0.72
CA GLY A 41 5.23 -6.90 1.77
C GLY A 41 6.13 -5.81 1.19
N MET A 42 6.99 -6.16 0.23
CA MET A 42 7.82 -5.20 -0.49
C MET A 42 6.97 -4.18 -1.25
N ALA A 43 5.90 -4.60 -1.92
CA ALA A 43 4.99 -3.70 -2.63
C ALA A 43 4.26 -2.75 -1.68
N GLN A 44 3.85 -3.20 -0.48
CA GLN A 44 3.26 -2.32 0.53
C GLN A 44 4.25 -1.24 0.97
N HIS A 45 5.47 -1.62 1.33
CA HIS A 45 6.48 -0.65 1.76
C HIS A 45 6.95 0.29 0.64
N LEU A 46 7.08 -0.22 -0.59
CA LEU A 46 7.42 0.60 -1.74
C LEU A 46 6.30 1.54 -2.13
N LEU A 47 5.02 1.19 -1.94
CA LEU A 47 3.90 2.10 -2.15
C LEU A 47 4.00 3.31 -1.21
N VAL A 48 4.24 3.08 0.08
CA VAL A 48 4.47 4.14 1.09
C VAL A 48 5.66 5.02 0.69
N ALA A 49 6.75 4.39 0.24
CA ALA A 49 7.94 5.09 -0.22
C ALA A 49 7.67 5.93 -1.47
N ALA A 50 7.00 5.35 -2.46
CA ALA A 50 6.69 5.99 -3.72
C ALA A 50 5.79 7.19 -3.54
N ASP A 51 4.77 7.08 -2.68
CA ASP A 51 3.92 8.21 -2.30
C ASP A 51 4.72 9.33 -1.60
N ARG A 52 5.56 8.97 -0.63
CA ARG A 52 6.40 9.94 0.11
C ARG A 52 7.38 10.72 -0.79
N TYR A 53 7.93 10.06 -1.81
CA TYR A 53 8.92 10.65 -2.73
C TYR A 53 8.33 11.02 -4.10
N ASN A 54 7.01 10.97 -4.25
CA ASN A 54 6.29 11.35 -5.47
C ASN A 54 6.74 10.58 -6.73
N LEU A 55 6.96 9.27 -6.59
CA LEU A 55 7.38 8.35 -7.65
C LEU A 55 6.17 7.64 -8.26
N GLU A 56 5.37 8.36 -9.04
CA GLU A 56 4.03 7.87 -9.41
C GLU A 56 4.00 6.60 -10.26
N ARG A 57 4.97 6.40 -11.14
CA ARG A 57 5.07 5.14 -11.89
C ARG A 57 5.33 3.94 -10.97
N LEU A 58 6.18 4.11 -9.96
CA LEU A 58 6.44 3.07 -8.96
C LEU A 58 5.19 2.80 -8.11
N LYS A 59 4.49 3.86 -7.69
CA LYS A 59 3.25 3.75 -6.93
C LYS A 59 2.21 2.92 -7.69
N LEU A 60 1.99 3.22 -8.98
CA LEU A 60 1.08 2.46 -9.83
C LEU A 60 1.48 0.99 -9.99
N MET A 61 2.77 0.69 -10.13
CA MET A 61 3.25 -0.70 -10.17
C MET A 61 2.98 -1.44 -8.86
N CYS A 62 3.19 -0.79 -7.71
CA CYS A 62 2.86 -1.36 -6.41
C CYS A 62 1.34 -1.59 -6.27
N GLU A 63 0.51 -0.64 -6.71
CA GLU A 63 -0.95 -0.83 -6.74
C GLU A 63 -1.37 -2.04 -7.57
N GLU A 64 -0.77 -2.24 -8.74
CA GLU A 64 -1.08 -3.38 -9.60
C GLU A 64 -0.75 -4.72 -8.91
N THR A 65 0.43 -4.81 -8.30
CA THR A 65 0.84 -5.99 -7.53
C THR A 65 -0.12 -6.24 -6.37
N LEU A 66 -0.46 -5.20 -5.60
CA LEU A 66 -1.35 -5.33 -4.44
C LEU A 66 -2.77 -5.69 -4.84
N CYS A 67 -3.28 -5.20 -5.98
CA CYS A 67 -4.59 -5.60 -6.50
C CYS A 67 -4.67 -7.10 -6.77
N LYS A 68 -3.58 -7.70 -7.27
CA LYS A 68 -3.50 -9.14 -7.57
C LYS A 68 -3.39 -10.00 -6.30
N SER A 69 -2.93 -9.43 -5.20
CA SER A 69 -2.75 -10.14 -3.92
C SER A 69 -3.90 -9.96 -2.92
N ILE A 70 -5.01 -9.32 -3.32
CA ILE A 70 -6.18 -9.15 -2.44
C ILE A 70 -6.80 -10.52 -2.13
N ASN A 71 -6.86 -10.85 -0.85
CA ASN A 71 -7.52 -12.05 -0.33
C ASN A 71 -8.18 -11.75 1.02
N LYS A 72 -8.73 -12.78 1.69
CA LYS A 72 -9.47 -12.63 2.95
C LYS A 72 -8.62 -12.04 4.09
N ASP A 73 -7.33 -12.31 4.08
CA ASP A 73 -6.40 -11.89 5.13
C ASP A 73 -5.84 -10.48 4.85
N THR A 74 -5.63 -10.15 3.58
CA THR A 74 -4.97 -8.90 3.15
C THR A 74 -5.93 -7.77 2.77
N ALA A 75 -7.20 -8.05 2.50
CA ALA A 75 -8.13 -7.04 1.96
C ALA A 75 -8.28 -5.80 2.85
N ALA A 76 -8.39 -5.99 4.17
CA ALA A 76 -8.60 -4.89 5.10
C ALA A 76 -7.35 -4.00 5.30
N THR A 77 -6.17 -4.61 5.43
CA THR A 77 -4.90 -3.87 5.53
C THR A 77 -4.57 -3.15 4.22
N THR A 78 -4.84 -3.80 3.08
CA THR A 78 -4.63 -3.20 1.75
C THR A 78 -5.58 -2.03 1.51
N LEU A 79 -6.84 -2.11 1.98
CA LEU A 79 -7.79 -0.99 1.91
C LEU A 79 -7.33 0.18 2.77
N ALA A 80 -6.82 -0.07 3.98
CA ALA A 80 -6.28 0.98 4.85
C ALA A 80 -5.10 1.70 4.18
N LEU A 81 -4.18 0.93 3.59
CA LEU A 81 -3.05 1.46 2.85
C LEU A 81 -3.49 2.30 1.65
N ALA A 82 -4.48 1.79 0.88
CA ALA A 82 -4.99 2.50 -0.28
C ALA A 82 -5.65 3.83 0.08
N GLU A 83 -6.38 3.88 1.20
CA GLU A 83 -6.98 5.12 1.71
C GLU A 83 -5.92 6.13 2.14
N GLN A 84 -4.93 5.69 2.93
CA GLN A 84 -3.87 6.56 3.46
C GLN A 84 -3.01 7.20 2.38
N HIS A 85 -2.82 6.51 1.26
CA HIS A 85 -1.96 6.96 0.16
C HIS A 85 -2.73 7.37 -1.10
N GLY A 86 -4.06 7.51 -1.04
CA GLY A 86 -4.85 8.00 -2.17
C GLY A 86 -4.80 7.10 -3.42
N CYS A 87 -4.68 5.78 -3.23
CA CYS A 87 -4.64 4.78 -4.31
C CYS A 87 -6.06 4.37 -4.70
N ASP A 88 -6.74 5.19 -5.51
CA ASP A 88 -8.15 4.97 -5.88
C ASP A 88 -8.41 3.65 -6.61
N GLY A 89 -7.46 3.20 -7.44
CA GLY A 89 -7.56 1.93 -8.17
C GLY A 89 -7.56 0.75 -7.20
N LEU A 90 -6.58 0.71 -6.31
CA LEU A 90 -6.45 -0.30 -5.27
C LEU A 90 -7.64 -0.29 -4.31
N LYS A 91 -8.10 0.89 -3.88
CA LYS A 91 -9.27 1.07 -3.02
C LYS A 91 -10.53 0.48 -3.65
N LYS A 92 -10.78 0.74 -4.94
CA LYS A 92 -11.92 0.14 -5.68
C LYS A 92 -11.82 -1.38 -5.76
N ALA A 93 -10.62 -1.93 -5.97
CA ALA A 93 -10.41 -3.37 -6.00
C ALA A 93 -10.72 -4.02 -4.63
N CYS A 94 -10.27 -3.41 -3.54
CA CYS A 94 -10.60 -3.84 -2.19
C CYS A 94 -12.11 -3.81 -1.91
N PHE A 95 -12.81 -2.72 -2.26
CA PHE A 95 -14.27 -2.66 -2.09
C PHE A 95 -14.99 -3.74 -2.90
N LYS A 96 -14.56 -3.98 -4.14
CA LYS A 96 -15.14 -5.05 -4.97
C LYS A 96 -14.96 -6.42 -4.34
N PHE A 97 -13.80 -6.70 -3.75
CA PHE A 97 -13.55 -7.97 -3.05
C PHE A 97 -14.42 -8.11 -1.79
N LEU A 98 -14.54 -7.03 -1.01
CA LEU A 98 -15.30 -6.98 0.25
C LEU A 98 -16.82 -6.88 0.04
N ALA A 99 -17.30 -6.70 -1.20
CA ALA A 99 -18.72 -6.65 -1.51
C ALA A 99 -19.45 -7.99 -1.23
N SER A 100 -18.72 -9.11 -1.20
CA SER A 100 -19.27 -10.40 -0.77
C SER A 100 -19.37 -10.46 0.76
N VAL A 101 -20.54 -10.88 1.26
CA VAL A 101 -20.80 -11.06 2.71
C VAL A 101 -19.78 -12.01 3.35
N ASP A 102 -19.36 -13.07 2.65
CA ASP A 102 -18.40 -14.04 3.19
C ASP A 102 -17.00 -13.44 3.31
N ASN A 103 -16.58 -12.66 2.31
CA ASN A 103 -15.29 -11.97 2.35
C ASN A 103 -15.28 -10.85 3.40
N LEU A 104 -16.39 -10.12 3.52
CA LEU A 104 -16.55 -9.10 4.55
C LEU A 104 -16.48 -9.70 5.96
N LYS A 105 -17.20 -10.78 6.21
CA LYS A 105 -17.16 -11.47 7.52
C LYS A 105 -15.76 -11.97 7.85
N ALA A 106 -15.06 -12.56 6.87
CA ALA A 106 -13.68 -12.99 7.05
C ALA A 106 -12.76 -11.82 7.37
N ALA A 107 -12.87 -10.70 6.64
CA ALA A 107 -12.11 -9.50 6.90
C ALA A 107 -12.41 -8.92 8.29
N MET A 108 -13.68 -8.82 8.69
CA MET A 108 -14.08 -8.31 10.01
C MET A 108 -13.53 -9.13 11.18
N ALA A 109 -13.22 -10.41 10.96
CA ALA A 109 -12.60 -11.27 11.96
C ALA A 109 -11.07 -11.17 12.00
N SER A 110 -10.44 -10.44 11.08
CA SER A 110 -8.98 -10.29 11.02
C SER A 110 -8.49 -9.05 11.77
N ASP A 111 -7.25 -9.11 12.27
CA ASP A 111 -6.57 -7.97 12.88
C ASP A 111 -6.43 -6.80 11.89
N GLY A 112 -6.40 -7.10 10.59
CA GLY A 112 -6.36 -6.11 9.52
C GLY A 112 -7.57 -5.18 9.53
N PHE A 113 -8.74 -5.68 9.90
CA PHE A 113 -9.95 -4.84 9.99
C PHE A 113 -9.99 -3.99 11.25
N ALA A 114 -9.42 -4.47 12.36
CA ALA A 114 -9.21 -3.64 13.54
C ALA A 114 -8.27 -2.47 13.22
N HIS A 115 -7.21 -2.72 12.44
CA HIS A 115 -6.32 -1.67 11.96
C HIS A 115 -7.02 -0.69 10.99
N LEU A 116 -7.81 -1.19 10.05
CA LEU A 116 -8.61 -0.34 9.15
C LEU A 116 -9.51 0.63 9.94
N LYS A 117 -10.20 0.12 10.97
CA LYS A 117 -11.11 0.90 11.82
C LYS A 117 -10.39 2.00 12.60
N SER A 118 -9.19 1.75 13.10
CA SER A 118 -8.43 2.74 13.86
C SER A 118 -7.72 3.76 12.97
N SER A 119 -7.21 3.32 11.82
CA SER A 119 -6.47 4.17 10.87
C SER A 119 -7.37 5.05 10.01
N CYS A 120 -8.51 4.52 9.56
CA CYS A 120 -9.37 5.16 8.56
C CYS A 120 -10.87 4.98 8.90
N PRO A 121 -11.39 5.54 10.00
CA PRO A 121 -12.77 5.25 10.44
C PRO A 121 -13.85 5.65 9.41
N SER A 122 -13.64 6.71 8.63
CA SER A 122 -14.56 7.18 7.59
C SER A 122 -14.78 6.15 6.47
N ILE A 123 -13.81 5.26 6.23
CA ILE A 123 -13.92 4.24 5.18
C ILE A 123 -15.04 3.24 5.47
N LEU A 124 -15.41 3.06 6.75
CA LEU A 124 -16.43 2.12 7.17
C LEU A 124 -17.82 2.57 6.69
N GLU A 125 -18.09 3.87 6.72
CA GLU A 125 -19.34 4.43 6.19
C GLU A 125 -19.45 4.16 4.68
N VAL A 126 -18.34 4.37 3.95
CA VAL A 126 -18.27 4.09 2.51
C VAL A 126 -18.46 2.59 2.24
N LEU A 127 -17.83 1.71 3.03
CA LEU A 127 -18.02 0.27 2.94
C LEU A 127 -19.49 -0.14 3.10
N VAL A 128 -20.16 0.37 4.14
CA VAL A 128 -21.59 0.09 4.40
C VAL A 128 -22.46 0.56 3.23
N THR A 129 -22.21 1.76 2.69
CA THR A 129 -22.98 2.27 1.55
C THR A 129 -22.79 1.43 0.28
N ASN A 130 -21.59 0.90 0.04
CA ASN A 130 -21.33 0.02 -1.11
C ASN A 130 -22.02 -1.34 -1.00
N LEU A 131 -22.24 -1.84 0.23
CA LEU A 131 -22.95 -3.10 0.48
C LEU A 131 -24.48 -2.97 0.38
N SER A 132 -25.01 -1.74 0.41
CA SER A 132 -26.44 -1.45 0.32
C SER A 132 -26.97 -1.28 -1.11
N ARG A 133 -26.10 -1.42 -2.11
CA ARG A 133 -26.42 -1.34 -3.55
C ARG A 133 -26.41 -2.72 -4.18
#